data_AF-A0A2E7A369-F1
#
_entry.id   AF-A0A2E7A369-F1
#
_cell.length_a   1.000
_cell.length_b   1.000
_cell.length_c   1.000
_cell.angle_alpha   90.00
_cell.angle_beta   90.00
_cell.angle_gamma   90.00
#
_symmetry.space_group_name_H-M   'P 1'
#
loop_
_entity.id
_entity.type
_entity.pdbx_description
1 polymer ?
#
loop_
_entity_poly.entity_id
_entity_poly.type
_entity_poly.pdbx_seq_one_letter_code
_entity_poly.pdbx_strand_id
1 'polypeptide(L)'
;MRNDGRIRYRAWIERNRAYVDEATGGRVGYIYVPDTGVNGQNDLYRQFYGQSGKDALIIDERWNGGGQIPNRFIELLNRPVTNWFALRDGKDWKTPQASHSGPKCMLINGRAGSGGDMFPWLFRQAGLGPLIGTRTWGGLVGISGNPGPIDGGYIAVPRFGFYENDGTWGVEGHGVDPDIEVIADPSLMVDGGDPQLDVAIAEMLQAIEERPFIPAVRPADPDRSGMGLPVEEY
;
A
#
# COMPACT_ATOMS: atom_id res chain seq x y z
N MET A 1 -16.62 -20.16 -24.04
CA MET A 1 -16.61 -18.69 -23.88
C MET A 1 -15.30 -18.28 -23.25
N ARG A 2 -14.58 -17.30 -23.81
CA ARG A 2 -13.40 -16.73 -23.14
C ARG A 2 -13.90 -15.85 -21.98
N ASN A 3 -13.38 -16.08 -20.77
CA ASN A 3 -13.70 -15.34 -19.55
C ASN A 3 -13.20 -13.89 -19.68
N ASP A 4 -14.10 -12.90 -19.55
CA ASP A 4 -13.80 -11.46 -19.64
C ASP A 4 -13.44 -10.82 -18.28
N GLY A 5 -13.45 -11.62 -17.20
CA GLY A 5 -13.25 -11.16 -15.82
C GLY A 5 -11.94 -10.40 -15.62
N ARG A 6 -10.84 -10.80 -16.27
CA ARG A 6 -9.57 -10.07 -16.19
C ARG A 6 -9.66 -8.66 -16.74
N ILE A 7 -10.40 -8.45 -17.84
CA ILE A 7 -10.56 -7.14 -18.46
C ILE A 7 -11.45 -6.26 -17.59
N ARG A 8 -12.57 -6.80 -17.08
CA ARG A 8 -13.46 -6.08 -16.15
C ARG A 8 -12.73 -5.66 -14.88
N TYR A 9 -11.93 -6.56 -14.33
CA TYR A 9 -11.10 -6.31 -13.15
C TYR A 9 -10.12 -5.15 -13.40
N ARG A 10 -9.38 -5.16 -14.51
CA ARG A 10 -8.48 -4.05 -14.86
C ARG A 10 -9.25 -2.74 -15.11
N ALA A 11 -10.39 -2.80 -15.80
CA ALA A 11 -11.23 -1.64 -16.05
C ALA A 11 -11.73 -1.01 -14.73
N TRP A 12 -12.10 -1.82 -13.74
CA TRP A 12 -12.50 -1.35 -12.42
C TRP A 12 -11.36 -0.62 -11.69
N ILE A 13 -10.14 -1.19 -11.67
CA ILE A 13 -8.96 -0.54 -11.06
C ILE A 13 -8.67 0.80 -11.72
N GLU A 14 -8.64 0.84 -13.06
CA GLU A 14 -8.32 2.06 -13.80
C GLU A 14 -9.43 3.11 -13.68
N ARG A 15 -10.70 2.70 -13.57
CA ARG A 15 -11.81 3.61 -13.28
C ARG A 15 -11.65 4.27 -11.91
N ASN A 16 -11.34 3.50 -10.86
CA ASN A 16 -11.12 4.06 -9.54
C ASN A 16 -9.89 4.98 -9.51
N ARG A 17 -8.81 4.59 -10.20
CA ARG A 17 -7.62 5.43 -10.33
C ARG A 17 -7.93 6.76 -11.02
N ALA A 18 -8.69 6.73 -12.11
CA ALA A 18 -9.10 7.94 -12.83
C ALA A 18 -10.02 8.82 -11.96
N TYR A 19 -10.95 8.21 -11.22
CA TYR A 19 -11.82 8.92 -10.30
C TYR A 19 -11.03 9.67 -9.21
N VAL A 20 -10.08 8.98 -8.56
CA VAL A 20 -9.20 9.61 -7.55
C VAL A 20 -8.35 10.72 -8.18
N ASP A 21 -7.81 10.51 -9.37
CA ASP A 21 -7.00 11.53 -10.05
C ASP A 21 -7.84 12.78 -10.38
N GLU A 22 -9.05 12.61 -10.93
CA GLU A 22 -9.96 13.72 -11.23
C GLU A 22 -10.41 14.46 -9.97
N ALA A 23 -10.88 13.73 -8.96
CA ALA A 23 -11.41 14.30 -7.71
C ALA A 23 -10.34 15.06 -6.89
N THR A 24 -9.05 14.75 -7.11
CA THR A 24 -7.94 15.34 -6.34
C THR A 24 -7.07 16.28 -7.16
N GLY A 25 -7.44 16.58 -8.41
CA GLY A 25 -6.61 17.36 -9.32
C GLY A 25 -5.23 16.73 -9.57
N GLY A 26 -5.18 15.40 -9.53
CA GLY A 26 -3.97 14.60 -9.70
C GLY A 26 -3.01 14.59 -8.51
N ARG A 27 -3.43 15.02 -7.32
CA ARG A 27 -2.57 15.07 -6.12
C ARG A 27 -2.50 13.74 -5.37
N VAL A 28 -3.55 12.92 -5.41
CA VAL A 28 -3.60 11.64 -4.68
C VAL A 28 -3.41 10.48 -5.66
N GLY A 29 -2.57 9.52 -5.30
CA GLY A 29 -2.38 8.29 -6.05
C GLY A 29 -3.26 7.15 -5.54
N TYR A 30 -3.64 6.24 -6.42
CA TYR A 30 -4.46 5.06 -6.08
C TYR A 30 -3.80 3.77 -6.55
N ILE A 31 -3.66 2.82 -5.62
CA ILE A 31 -3.05 1.52 -5.85
C ILE A 31 -3.97 0.43 -5.29
N TYR A 32 -4.36 -0.54 -6.13
CA TYR A 32 -5.14 -1.69 -5.69
C TYR A 32 -4.25 -2.92 -5.46
N VAL A 33 -4.46 -3.64 -4.36
CA VAL A 33 -3.68 -4.83 -3.96
C VAL A 33 -4.60 -6.05 -3.81
N PRO A 34 -4.65 -6.97 -4.81
CA PRO A 34 -5.63 -8.07 -4.84
C PRO A 34 -5.37 -9.24 -3.89
N ASP A 35 -4.11 -9.46 -3.53
CA ASP A 35 -3.66 -10.59 -2.73
C ASP A 35 -2.32 -10.23 -2.09
N THR A 36 -1.88 -11.01 -1.11
CA THR A 36 -0.52 -10.89 -0.55
C THR A 36 0.44 -11.93 -1.11
N GLY A 37 0.07 -12.62 -2.19
CA GLY A 37 0.95 -13.54 -2.91
C GLY A 37 1.99 -12.81 -3.76
N VAL A 38 2.72 -13.59 -4.56
CA VAL A 38 3.75 -13.06 -5.47
C VAL A 38 3.15 -12.12 -6.52
N ASN A 39 1.95 -12.43 -7.00
CA ASN A 39 1.26 -11.63 -8.01
C ASN A 39 0.84 -10.28 -7.43
N GLY A 40 0.21 -10.26 -6.26
CA GLY A 40 -0.15 -9.03 -5.56
C GLY A 40 1.07 -8.16 -5.24
N GLN A 41 2.20 -8.76 -4.85
CA GLN A 41 3.44 -8.03 -4.60
C GLN A 41 3.99 -7.35 -5.87
N ASN A 42 4.03 -8.10 -6.98
CA ASN A 42 4.47 -7.58 -8.27
C ASN A 42 3.53 -6.47 -8.77
N ASP A 43 2.22 -6.62 -8.58
CA ASP A 43 1.23 -5.63 -8.99
C ASP A 43 1.27 -4.36 -8.12
N LEU A 44 1.51 -4.49 -6.81
CA LEU A 44 1.78 -3.35 -5.93
C LEU A 44 2.99 -2.57 -6.44
N TYR A 45 4.13 -3.24 -6.62
CA TYR A 45 5.36 -2.59 -7.08
C TYR A 45 5.17 -1.90 -8.44
N ARG A 46 4.55 -2.58 -9.40
CA ARG A 46 4.28 -2.04 -10.75
C ARG A 46 3.42 -0.77 -10.71
N GLN A 47 2.39 -0.75 -9.86
CA GLN A 47 1.53 0.42 -9.70
C GLN A 47 2.23 1.55 -8.92
N PHE A 48 2.98 1.19 -7.88
CA PHE A 48 3.64 2.13 -6.98
C PHE A 48 4.56 3.09 -7.72
N TYR A 49 5.32 2.64 -8.71
CA TYR A 49 6.21 3.52 -9.50
C TYR A 49 5.48 4.67 -10.20
N GLY A 50 4.28 4.42 -10.72
CA GLY A 50 3.49 5.45 -11.40
C GLY A 50 2.78 6.41 -10.44
N GLN A 51 2.67 6.04 -9.17
CA GLN A 51 1.92 6.79 -8.15
C GLN A 51 2.85 7.42 -7.10
N SER A 52 4.10 7.00 -6.97
CA SER A 52 5.03 7.42 -5.90
C SER A 52 5.44 8.89 -5.93
N GLY A 53 5.13 9.59 -7.02
CA GLY A 53 5.34 11.03 -7.17
C GLY A 53 4.12 11.90 -6.80
N LYS A 54 3.01 11.28 -6.38
CA LYS A 54 1.81 11.96 -5.89
C LYS A 54 2.05 12.48 -4.46
N ASP A 55 1.22 13.41 -4.00
CA ASP A 55 1.34 14.05 -2.68
C ASP A 55 0.89 13.10 -1.55
N ALA A 56 -0.10 12.23 -1.82
CA ALA A 56 -0.58 11.18 -0.93
C ALA A 56 -0.95 9.90 -1.68
N LEU A 57 -1.11 8.78 -0.97
CA LEU A 57 -1.51 7.49 -1.55
C LEU A 57 -2.70 6.84 -0.84
N ILE A 58 -3.64 6.34 -1.63
CA ILE A 58 -4.67 5.40 -1.20
C ILE A 58 -4.22 3.99 -1.60
N ILE A 59 -4.05 3.12 -0.61
CA ILE A 59 -3.79 1.69 -0.81
C ILE A 59 -5.10 0.94 -0.63
N ASP A 60 -5.69 0.49 -1.73
CA ASP A 60 -6.94 -0.26 -1.69
C ASP A 60 -6.67 -1.75 -1.54
N GLU A 61 -6.93 -2.26 -0.34
CA GLU A 61 -6.75 -3.64 0.09
C GLU A 61 -8.08 -4.40 0.15
N ARG A 62 -9.19 -3.76 -0.22
CA ARG A 62 -10.51 -4.39 -0.21
C ARG A 62 -10.52 -5.65 -1.09
N TRP A 63 -11.20 -6.69 -0.60
CA TRP A 63 -11.27 -8.00 -1.27
C TRP A 63 -9.93 -8.74 -1.44
N ASN A 64 -8.89 -8.40 -0.66
CA ASN A 64 -7.60 -9.08 -0.73
C ASN A 64 -7.72 -10.58 -0.37
N GLY A 65 -7.28 -11.44 -1.29
CA GLY A 65 -7.40 -12.89 -1.14
C GLY A 65 -6.42 -13.55 -0.16
N GLY A 66 -5.55 -12.77 0.50
CA GLY A 66 -4.47 -13.29 1.32
C GLY A 66 -3.34 -13.92 0.50
N GLY A 67 -2.54 -14.79 1.12
CA GLY A 67 -1.35 -15.34 0.49
C GLY A 67 -0.19 -15.43 1.47
N GLN A 68 0.91 -14.74 1.17
CA GLN A 68 2.11 -14.78 2.00
C GLN A 68 2.06 -13.71 3.11
N ILE A 69 3.00 -13.77 4.06
CA ILE A 69 3.19 -12.72 5.05
C ILE A 69 3.67 -11.44 4.33
N PRO A 70 2.93 -10.32 4.40
CA PRO A 70 3.14 -9.15 3.53
C PRO A 70 4.29 -8.22 3.98
N ASN A 71 5.39 -8.76 4.52
CA ASN A 71 6.54 -7.97 5.00
C ASN A 71 7.09 -7.03 3.91
N ARG A 72 7.26 -7.54 2.70
CA ARG A 72 7.80 -6.76 1.57
C ARG A 72 6.85 -5.66 1.07
N PHE A 73 5.55 -5.80 1.33
CA PHE A 73 4.56 -4.79 0.97
C PHE A 73 4.76 -3.57 1.88
N ILE A 74 4.86 -3.82 3.18
CA ILE A 74 5.06 -2.80 4.20
C ILE A 74 6.44 -2.16 4.08
N GLU A 75 7.50 -2.94 3.82
CA GLU A 75 8.84 -2.39 3.55
C GLU A 75 8.87 -1.43 2.35
N LEU A 76 8.05 -1.67 1.31
CA LEU A 76 7.94 -0.75 0.17
C LEU A 76 7.18 0.52 0.56
N LEU A 77 6.05 0.39 1.26
CA LEU A 77 5.22 1.52 1.67
C LEU A 77 5.89 2.40 2.74
N ASN A 78 6.74 1.81 3.59
CA ASN A 78 7.49 2.49 4.64
C ASN A 78 8.93 2.84 4.25
N ARG A 79 9.28 2.75 2.95
CA ARG A 79 10.66 2.95 2.52
C ARG A 79 11.08 4.42 2.68
N PRO A 80 12.09 4.74 3.52
CA PRO A 80 12.55 6.11 3.69
C PRO A 80 13.33 6.60 2.46
N VAL A 81 13.23 7.90 2.19
CA VAL A 81 14.18 8.60 1.32
C VAL A 81 15.47 8.79 2.10
N THR A 82 16.59 8.28 1.58
CA THR A 82 17.90 8.34 2.23
C THR A 82 18.67 9.59 1.82
N ASN A 83 18.58 9.97 0.55
CA ASN A 83 19.34 11.08 -0.01
C ASN A 83 18.73 11.58 -1.31
N TRP A 84 19.24 12.72 -1.76
CA TRP A 84 18.96 13.31 -3.07
C TRP A 84 20.26 13.40 -3.87
N PHE A 85 20.15 13.30 -5.19
CA PHE A 85 21.24 13.64 -6.09
C PHE A 85 20.88 14.91 -6.85
N ALA A 86 21.77 15.89 -6.77
CA ALA A 86 21.72 17.09 -7.58
C ALA A 86 22.15 16.75 -9.01
N LEU A 87 21.25 16.92 -9.97
CA LEU A 87 21.57 16.70 -11.37
C LEU A 87 22.17 17.97 -11.98
N ARG A 88 23.12 17.82 -12.91
CA ARG A 88 23.68 18.97 -13.65
C ARG A 88 22.60 19.66 -14.47
N ASP A 89 21.79 18.86 -15.14
CA ASP A 89 20.70 19.29 -16.01
C ASP A 89 19.43 18.54 -15.59
N GLY A 90 18.30 19.26 -15.46
CA GLY A 90 17.01 18.68 -15.10
C GLY A 90 16.67 18.73 -13.62
N LYS A 91 15.74 17.87 -13.19
CA LYS A 91 15.25 17.79 -11.81
C LYS A 91 16.11 16.84 -10.98
N ASP A 92 16.44 17.27 -9.77
CA ASP A 92 17.06 16.42 -8.76
C ASP A 92 16.19 15.18 -8.50
N TRP A 93 16.81 14.05 -8.20
CA TRP A 93 16.10 12.83 -7.87
C TRP A 93 16.39 12.36 -6.44
N LYS A 94 15.47 11.59 -5.89
CA LYS A 94 15.60 10.95 -4.57
C LYS A 94 16.08 9.50 -4.71
N THR A 95 16.70 9.00 -3.65
CA THR A 95 17.07 7.59 -3.50
C THR A 95 16.53 7.05 -2.18
N PRO A 96 15.97 5.82 -2.16
CA PRO A 96 15.56 5.03 -3.32
C PRO A 96 14.45 5.70 -4.13
N GLN A 97 14.42 5.53 -5.45
CA GLN A 97 13.41 6.15 -6.32
C GLN A 97 11.99 5.67 -6.00
N ALA A 98 11.83 4.37 -5.72
CA ALA A 98 10.59 3.78 -5.24
C ALA A 98 10.43 4.00 -3.73
N SER A 99 10.20 5.24 -3.33
CA SER A 99 9.86 5.68 -1.98
C SER A 99 8.71 6.70 -2.06
N HIS A 100 7.91 6.80 -1.01
CA HIS A 100 6.85 7.80 -0.90
C HIS A 100 6.77 8.36 0.52
N SER A 101 6.96 9.67 0.65
CA SER A 101 7.10 10.36 1.94
C SER A 101 5.84 11.10 2.36
N GLY A 102 4.83 11.19 1.49
CA GLY A 102 3.54 11.82 1.84
C GLY A 102 2.61 10.90 2.64
N PRO A 103 1.47 11.47 3.08
CA PRO A 103 0.40 10.75 3.77
C PRO A 103 -0.11 9.55 2.98
N LYS A 104 -0.62 8.55 3.70
CA LYS A 104 -1.21 7.35 3.11
C LYS A 104 -2.45 6.97 3.91
N CYS A 105 -3.39 6.26 3.30
CA CYS A 105 -4.41 5.49 4.00
C CYS A 105 -4.59 4.14 3.32
N MET A 106 -5.26 3.21 4.01
CA MET A 106 -5.59 1.91 3.46
C MET A 106 -7.09 1.66 3.53
N LEU A 107 -7.69 1.26 2.40
CA LEU A 107 -9.08 0.80 2.37
C LEU A 107 -9.14 -0.69 2.72
N ILE A 108 -9.99 -1.06 3.67
CA ILE A 108 -10.19 -2.43 4.13
C ILE A 108 -11.66 -2.84 4.09
N ASN A 109 -11.95 -4.14 3.97
CA ASN A 109 -13.31 -4.65 4.10
C ASN A 109 -13.36 -6.09 4.63
N GLY A 110 -14.57 -6.55 4.99
CA GLY A 110 -14.80 -7.90 5.53
C GLY A 110 -14.59 -9.06 4.56
N ARG A 111 -14.14 -8.79 3.33
CA ARG A 111 -13.76 -9.82 2.35
C ARG A 111 -12.25 -9.93 2.16
N ALA A 112 -11.46 -9.04 2.77
CA ALA A 112 -10.02 -9.19 2.90
C ALA A 112 -9.70 -10.13 4.07
N GLY A 113 -8.77 -11.06 3.89
CA GLY A 113 -8.48 -12.06 4.93
C GLY A 113 -7.13 -12.78 4.80
N SER A 114 -6.73 -13.49 5.86
CA SER A 114 -5.44 -14.17 5.97
C SER A 114 -4.28 -13.19 5.81
N GLY A 115 -3.48 -13.28 4.75
CA GLY A 115 -2.51 -12.23 4.45
C GLY A 115 -3.13 -10.83 4.35
N GLY A 116 -4.40 -10.73 3.93
CA GLY A 116 -5.19 -9.50 3.94
C GLY A 116 -5.72 -9.08 5.32
N ASP A 117 -5.65 -9.93 6.34
CA ASP A 117 -5.77 -9.48 7.73
C ASP A 117 -4.41 -8.94 8.23
N MET A 118 -3.32 -9.61 7.87
CA MET A 118 -1.97 -9.22 8.32
C MET A 118 -1.48 -7.91 7.70
N PHE A 119 -1.86 -7.63 6.45
CA PHE A 119 -1.41 -6.42 5.75
C PHE A 119 -1.89 -5.12 6.43
N PRO A 120 -3.19 -4.92 6.70
CA PRO A 120 -3.67 -3.76 7.45
C PRO A 120 -3.18 -3.75 8.90
N TRP A 121 -3.01 -4.90 9.54
CA TRP A 121 -2.42 -4.97 10.88
C TRP A 121 -1.00 -4.39 10.89
N LEU A 122 -0.13 -4.82 9.96
CA LEU A 122 1.22 -4.28 9.83
C LEU A 122 1.23 -2.82 9.39
N PHE A 123 0.27 -2.40 8.55
CA PHE A 123 0.16 -1.00 8.10
C PHE A 123 -0.11 -0.07 9.28
N ARG A 124 -1.01 -0.46 10.17
CA ARG A 124 -1.27 0.22 11.45
C ARG A 124 -0.04 0.18 12.35
N GLN A 125 0.56 -1.00 12.54
CA GLN A 125 1.73 -1.16 13.42
C GLN A 125 2.90 -0.27 13.00
N ALA A 126 3.12 -0.12 11.68
CA ALA A 126 4.15 0.73 11.11
C ALA A 126 3.79 2.24 11.13
N GLY A 127 2.60 2.61 11.60
CA GLY A 127 2.14 4.00 11.68
C GLY A 127 1.99 4.68 10.31
N LEU A 128 1.65 3.92 9.26
CA LEU A 128 1.67 4.44 7.88
C LEU A 128 0.48 5.33 7.54
N GLY A 129 -0.62 5.22 8.30
CA GLY A 129 -1.82 6.02 8.11
C GLY A 129 -3.08 5.32 8.63
N PRO A 130 -4.25 5.95 8.47
CA PRO A 130 -5.52 5.37 8.92
C PRO A 130 -5.98 4.22 8.01
N LEU A 131 -6.67 3.26 8.63
CA LEU A 131 -7.47 2.24 7.98
C LEU A 131 -8.91 2.75 7.84
N ILE A 132 -9.47 2.64 6.64
CA ILE A 132 -10.81 3.16 6.31
C ILE A 132 -11.66 2.03 5.73
N GLY A 133 -12.90 1.90 6.17
CA GLY A 133 -13.84 0.93 5.62
C GLY A 133 -14.51 0.07 6.69
N THR A 134 -14.46 -1.25 6.58
CA THR A 134 -15.05 -2.15 7.57
C THR A 134 -14.05 -3.19 8.04
N ARG A 135 -14.29 -3.77 9.22
CA ARG A 135 -13.46 -4.86 9.78
C ARG A 135 -13.18 -5.95 8.74
N THR A 136 -11.95 -6.45 8.72
CA THR A 136 -11.51 -7.57 7.87
C THR A 136 -12.08 -8.92 8.33
N TRP A 137 -11.78 -10.01 7.62
CA TRP A 137 -12.37 -11.33 7.86
C TRP A 137 -11.98 -11.96 9.21
N GLY A 138 -10.74 -11.78 9.67
CA GLY A 138 -10.27 -12.34 10.94
C GLY A 138 -9.83 -13.80 10.89
N GLY A 139 -9.23 -14.23 9.77
CA GLY A 139 -8.70 -15.58 9.62
C GLY A 139 -7.19 -15.57 9.40
N LEU A 140 -6.41 -15.32 10.46
CA LEU A 140 -4.96 -15.21 10.48
C LEU A 140 -4.28 -16.40 11.19
N VAL A 141 -4.70 -17.62 10.86
CA VAL A 141 -4.00 -18.86 11.22
C VAL A 141 -3.46 -19.53 9.97
N GLY A 142 -2.15 -19.78 9.94
CA GLY A 142 -1.48 -20.32 8.77
C GLY A 142 -1.64 -21.83 8.61
N ILE A 143 -1.64 -22.29 7.36
CA ILE A 143 -2.01 -23.66 6.96
C ILE A 143 -0.84 -24.47 6.35
N SER A 144 0.39 -23.97 6.42
CA SER A 144 1.56 -24.66 5.84
C SER A 144 1.98 -25.87 6.67
N GLY A 145 2.54 -26.89 5.98
CA GLY A 145 3.09 -28.09 6.63
C GLY A 145 2.08 -29.23 6.84
N ASN A 146 0.93 -29.19 6.15
CA ASN A 146 -0.03 -30.29 6.15
C ASN A 146 0.46 -31.46 5.26
N PRO A 147 0.40 -32.72 5.72
CA PRO A 147 0.77 -33.87 4.91
C PRO A 147 -0.23 -34.11 3.79
N GLY A 148 0.26 -34.56 2.64
CA GLY A 148 -0.57 -34.96 1.50
C GLY A 148 -1.23 -36.33 1.73
N PRO A 149 -2.52 -36.50 1.44
CA PRO A 149 -3.16 -37.81 1.35
C PRO A 149 -2.62 -38.66 0.18
N ILE A 150 -2.78 -40.00 0.27
CA ILE A 150 -2.25 -40.96 -0.73
C ILE A 150 -2.90 -40.86 -2.11
N ASP A 151 -4.07 -40.24 -2.21
CA ASP A 151 -4.83 -40.05 -3.44
C ASP A 151 -4.53 -38.72 -4.16
N GLY A 152 -3.61 -37.91 -3.61
CA GLY A 152 -3.27 -36.60 -4.15
C GLY A 152 -4.25 -35.48 -3.76
N GLY A 153 -5.16 -35.73 -2.81
CA GLY A 153 -6.03 -34.70 -2.25
C GLY A 153 -5.30 -33.59 -1.50
N TYR A 154 -6.05 -32.60 -0.99
CA TYR A 154 -5.51 -31.49 -0.21
C TYR A 154 -6.32 -31.28 1.07
N ILE A 155 -5.62 -31.10 2.19
CA ILE A 155 -6.21 -30.75 3.48
C ILE A 155 -5.53 -29.47 3.99
N ALA A 156 -6.33 -28.46 4.30
CA ALA A 156 -5.90 -27.25 4.97
C ALA A 156 -6.29 -27.31 6.45
N VAL A 157 -5.35 -27.69 7.30
CA VAL A 157 -5.48 -27.60 8.76
C VAL A 157 -4.76 -26.33 9.25
N PRO A 158 -5.36 -25.54 10.17
CA PRO A 158 -4.67 -24.46 10.87
C PRO A 158 -3.50 -25.02 11.71
N ARG A 159 -2.29 -24.50 11.51
CA ARG A 159 -1.04 -25.04 12.09
C ARG A 159 -0.27 -24.05 12.97
N PHE A 160 -0.32 -22.76 12.66
CA PHE A 160 0.40 -21.74 13.42
C PHE A 160 -0.42 -20.46 13.51
N GLY A 161 -0.63 -19.98 14.73
CA GLY A 161 -1.42 -18.78 15.02
C GLY A 161 -0.55 -17.54 15.13
N PHE A 162 -1.16 -16.41 14.80
CA PHE A 162 -0.60 -15.08 15.02
C PHE A 162 -0.78 -14.65 16.48
N TYR A 163 0.25 -14.06 17.08
CA TYR A 163 0.19 -13.42 18.40
C TYR A 163 0.98 -12.12 18.37
N GLU A 164 0.63 -11.19 19.24
CA GLU A 164 1.23 -9.87 19.34
C GLU A 164 2.54 -9.87 20.13
N ASN A 165 3.31 -8.79 20.06
CA ASN A 165 4.62 -8.70 20.73
C ASN A 165 4.52 -8.77 22.26
N ASP A 166 3.36 -8.48 22.84
CA ASP A 166 3.08 -8.61 24.28
C ASP A 166 2.64 -10.03 24.69
N GLY A 167 2.58 -10.96 23.73
CA GLY A 167 2.18 -12.34 23.96
C GLY A 167 0.67 -12.58 23.97
N THR A 168 -0.15 -11.59 23.59
CA THR A 168 -1.60 -11.76 23.48
C THR A 168 -2.02 -12.27 22.11
N TRP A 169 -3.18 -12.96 22.05
CA TRP A 169 -3.79 -13.33 20.79
C TRP A 169 -4.40 -12.09 20.14
N GLY A 170 -4.12 -11.88 18.86
CA GLY A 170 -4.70 -10.81 18.06
C GLY A 170 -5.26 -11.33 16.75
N VAL A 171 -6.08 -10.51 16.08
CA VAL A 171 -6.61 -10.70 14.72
C VAL A 171 -7.47 -11.95 14.47
N GLU A 172 -7.02 -13.16 14.79
CA GLU A 172 -7.77 -14.40 14.60
C GLU A 172 -9.11 -14.37 15.35
N GLY A 173 -10.18 -14.74 14.66
CA GLY A 173 -11.54 -14.75 15.20
C GLY A 173 -12.18 -13.37 15.34
N HIS A 174 -11.46 -12.29 15.02
CA HIS A 174 -11.97 -10.92 15.06
C HIS A 174 -11.77 -10.20 13.72
N GLY A 175 -10.53 -10.01 13.30
CA GLY A 175 -10.13 -9.18 12.16
C GLY A 175 -9.34 -7.95 12.59
N VAL A 176 -9.18 -7.01 11.66
CA VAL A 176 -8.59 -5.70 11.89
C VAL A 176 -9.68 -4.67 11.74
N ASP A 177 -10.02 -3.97 12.82
CA ASP A 177 -10.97 -2.87 12.79
C ASP A 177 -10.42 -1.69 11.96
N PRO A 178 -11.26 -0.90 11.28
CA PRO A 178 -10.86 0.36 10.67
C PRO A 178 -10.64 1.43 11.76
N ASP A 179 -9.84 2.45 11.47
CA ASP A 179 -9.78 3.67 12.28
C ASP A 179 -10.95 4.60 11.94
N ILE A 180 -11.43 4.57 10.69
CA ILE A 180 -12.61 5.29 10.21
C ILE A 180 -13.58 4.27 9.60
N GLU A 181 -14.65 3.97 10.33
CA GLU A 181 -15.66 3.02 9.85
C GLU A 181 -16.56 3.65 8.79
N VAL A 182 -16.61 3.02 7.61
CA VAL A 182 -17.45 3.41 6.48
C VAL A 182 -18.04 2.17 5.85
N ILE A 183 -19.36 2.07 5.90
CA ILE A 183 -20.11 0.98 5.28
C ILE A 183 -20.23 1.24 3.77
N ALA A 184 -20.01 0.21 2.97
CA ALA A 184 -20.31 0.24 1.53
C ALA A 184 -21.84 0.17 1.31
N ASP A 185 -22.53 1.30 1.54
CA ASP A 185 -23.98 1.40 1.43
C ASP A 185 -24.43 1.17 -0.04
N PRO A 186 -25.20 0.11 -0.33
CA PRO A 186 -25.66 -0.17 -1.68
C PRO A 186 -26.46 0.97 -2.33
N SER A 187 -27.18 1.77 -1.53
CA SER A 187 -27.95 2.92 -2.01
C SER A 187 -27.07 4.04 -2.56
N LEU A 188 -25.86 4.22 -2.01
CA LEU A 188 -24.88 5.19 -2.49
C LEU A 188 -24.06 4.67 -3.68
N MET A 189 -24.03 3.34 -3.87
CA MET A 189 -23.28 2.69 -4.94
C MET A 189 -24.08 2.47 -6.22
N VAL A 190 -25.40 2.70 -6.22
CA VAL A 190 -26.32 2.39 -7.33
C VAL A 190 -25.90 3.06 -8.65
N ASP A 191 -25.40 4.28 -8.58
CA ASP A 191 -24.94 5.07 -9.74
C ASP A 191 -23.40 5.07 -9.89
N GLY A 192 -22.74 4.07 -9.28
CA GLY A 192 -21.30 3.90 -9.35
C GLY A 192 -20.48 4.75 -8.40
N GLY A 193 -21.10 5.28 -7.33
CA GLY A 193 -20.39 5.86 -6.19
C GLY A 193 -19.67 4.81 -5.35
N ASP A 194 -18.70 5.26 -4.55
CA ASP A 194 -17.95 4.40 -3.63
C ASP A 194 -17.69 5.18 -2.32
N PRO A 195 -18.56 5.05 -1.31
CA PRO A 195 -18.49 5.87 -0.10
C PRO A 195 -17.17 5.69 0.67
N GLN A 196 -16.56 4.50 0.61
CA GLN A 196 -15.27 4.26 1.27
C GLN A 196 -14.15 5.00 0.54
N LEU A 197 -14.16 4.97 -0.80
CA LEU A 197 -13.18 5.68 -1.61
C LEU A 197 -13.34 7.20 -1.49
N ASP A 198 -14.58 7.70 -1.43
CA ASP A 198 -14.88 9.12 -1.24
C ASP A 198 -14.32 9.65 0.09
N VAL A 199 -14.51 8.90 1.18
CA VAL A 199 -13.93 9.24 2.49
C VAL A 199 -12.41 9.19 2.42
N ALA A 200 -11.81 8.17 1.80
CA ALA A 200 -10.35 8.11 1.65
C ALA A 200 -9.78 9.28 0.83
N ILE A 201 -10.47 9.72 -0.22
CA ILE A 201 -10.10 10.91 -0.99
C ILE A 201 -10.11 12.15 -0.10
N ALA A 202 -11.20 12.36 0.67
CA ALA A 202 -11.34 13.51 1.56
C ALA A 202 -10.24 13.52 2.63
N GLU A 203 -9.99 12.38 3.28
CA GLU A 203 -8.95 12.21 4.29
C GLU A 203 -7.55 12.49 3.73
N MET A 204 -7.26 12.02 2.51
CA MET A 204 -5.95 12.28 1.88
C MET A 204 -5.78 13.74 1.49
N LEU A 205 -6.81 14.40 0.97
CA LEU A 205 -6.76 15.84 0.68
C LEU A 205 -6.53 16.66 1.96
N GLN A 206 -7.24 16.34 3.04
CA GLN A 206 -7.04 16.97 4.33
C GLN A 206 -5.62 16.73 4.86
N ALA A 207 -5.14 15.48 4.84
CA ALA A 207 -3.82 15.12 5.32
C ALA A 207 -2.69 15.81 4.54
N ILE A 208 -2.88 16.08 3.25
CA ILE A 208 -1.92 16.84 2.44
C ILE A 208 -1.79 18.28 2.95
N GLU A 209 -2.90 18.93 3.32
CA GLU A 209 -2.89 20.30 3.85
C GLU A 209 -2.32 20.37 5.27
N GLU A 210 -2.62 19.38 6.12
CA GLU A 210 -2.17 19.35 7.52
C GLU A 210 -0.72 18.86 7.67
N ARG A 211 -0.27 17.94 6.81
CA ARG A 211 1.02 17.26 6.90
C ARG A 211 1.67 17.14 5.51
N PRO A 212 1.94 18.27 4.84
CA PRO A 212 2.53 18.24 3.51
C PRO A 212 3.92 17.62 3.55
N PHE A 213 4.25 16.81 2.53
CA PHE A 213 5.63 16.41 2.31
C PHE A 213 6.43 17.61 1.83
N ILE A 214 7.49 17.95 2.56
CA ILE A 214 8.42 19.03 2.18
C ILE A 214 9.67 18.38 1.58
N PRO A 215 9.91 18.50 0.27
CA PRO A 215 11.12 17.98 -0.35
C PRO A 215 12.37 18.74 0.14
N ALA A 216 13.50 18.05 0.15
CA ALA A 216 14.78 18.69 0.47
C ALA A 216 15.10 19.77 -0.57
N VAL A 217 15.58 20.93 -0.10
CA VAL A 217 16.04 22.00 -0.98
C VAL A 217 17.46 21.68 -1.44
N ARG A 218 17.73 21.82 -2.75
CA ARG A 218 19.08 21.66 -3.31
C ARG A 218 20.05 22.65 -2.66
N PRO A 219 21.17 22.18 -2.07
CA PRO A 219 22.18 23.09 -1.55
C PRO A 219 22.90 23.83 -2.68
N ALA A 220 23.58 24.94 -2.35
CA ALA A 220 24.50 25.58 -3.28
C ALA A 220 25.58 24.59 -3.74
N ASP A 221 26.09 24.78 -4.96
CA ASP A 221 27.17 23.92 -5.47
C ASP A 221 28.40 24.03 -4.56
N PRO A 222 29.09 22.91 -4.28
CA PRO A 222 30.23 22.92 -3.36
C PRO A 222 31.39 23.73 -3.93
N ASP A 223 32.03 24.53 -3.09
CA ASP A 223 33.30 25.18 -3.44
C ASP A 223 34.39 24.11 -3.60
N ARG A 224 35.00 24.08 -4.79
CA ARG A 224 36.08 23.15 -5.14
C ARG A 224 37.43 23.86 -5.31
N SER A 225 37.52 25.13 -4.96
CA SER A 225 38.78 25.85 -4.94
C SER A 225 39.76 25.10 -4.00
N GLY A 226 40.92 24.72 -4.52
CA GLY A 226 41.92 23.92 -3.79
C GLY A 226 41.68 22.40 -3.77
N MET A 227 40.64 21.87 -4.42
CA MET A 227 40.52 20.43 -4.65
C MET A 227 41.29 20.00 -5.91
N GLY A 228 42.17 19.01 -5.75
CA GLY A 228 43.04 18.48 -6.81
C GLY A 228 44.39 18.07 -6.24
N LEU A 229 45.19 17.32 -6.99
CA LEU A 229 46.59 17.14 -6.64
C LEU A 229 47.32 18.48 -6.83
N PRO A 230 48.30 18.83 -5.96
CA PRO A 230 49.17 19.97 -6.21
C PRO A 230 49.78 19.85 -7.61
N VAL A 231 49.89 20.98 -8.32
CA VAL A 231 50.54 21.02 -9.65
C VAL A 231 51.99 20.51 -9.57
N GLU A 232 52.58 20.55 -8.37
CA GLU A 232 53.92 20.07 -8.03
C GLU A 232 54.05 18.53 -8.01
N GLU A 233 52.94 17.78 -8.06
CA GLU A 233 52.89 16.32 -8.11
C GLU A 233 52.68 15.76 -9.54
N TYR A 234 52.80 16.59 -10.58
CA TYR A 234 52.73 16.23 -12.01
C TYR A 234 54.06 16.36 -12.75
#